data_AF-A0A925BAR4-F1
#
_entry.id   AF-A0A925BAR4-F1
#
_cell.length_a   1.000
_cell.length_b   1.000
_cell.length_c   1.000
_cell.angle_alpha   90.00
_cell.angle_beta   90.00
_cell.angle_gamma   90.00
#
_symmetry.space_group_name_H-M   'P 1'
#
loop_
_entity.id
_entity.type
_entity.pdbx_description
1 polymer ?
#
loop_
_entity_poly.entity_id
_entity_poly.type
_entity_poly.pdbx_seq_one_letter_code
_entity_poly.pdbx_strand_id
1 'polypeptide(L)'
;MKTPLSASLLGAVALCLTLTMLTGCNENKPDYQTQPPVSNAPKPRPVGDIKPANPTKAVEGSALNKIFPPAGGGYKVTYTQEKKGFAQAEVVQDGKKLATLSISDTLTNPEAKAKFSAASSQIYGYPSASVGNQGTAILVGDRFQVQVRSQSPALDAAGREGWIQKFNLDALKRLAGG
;
A
#
# COMPACT_ATOMS: atom_id res chain seq x y z
N MET A 1 39.65 -48.40 6.94
CA MET A 1 40.11 -49.20 5.78
C MET A 1 38.92 -49.41 4.84
N LYS A 2 39.05 -49.01 3.57
CA LYS A 2 38.25 -49.40 2.38
C LYS A 2 36.71 -49.41 2.45
N THR A 3 36.11 -48.46 1.72
CA THR A 3 34.80 -48.62 1.03
C THR A 3 34.87 -49.70 -0.06
N PRO A 4 33.72 -50.24 -0.49
CA PRO A 4 33.53 -50.64 -1.88
C PRO A 4 32.36 -49.92 -2.56
N LEU A 5 32.60 -49.42 -3.78
CA LEU A 5 31.56 -49.11 -4.77
C LEU A 5 31.06 -50.42 -5.41
N SER A 6 29.78 -50.49 -5.78
CA SER A 6 29.20 -51.25 -6.92
C SER A 6 27.74 -50.80 -7.06
N ALA A 7 27.25 -50.13 -8.11
CA ALA A 7 27.28 -50.39 -9.56
C ALA A 7 26.23 -51.44 -10.02
N SER A 8 25.15 -50.93 -10.65
CA SER A 8 24.29 -51.49 -11.74
C SER A 8 23.81 -52.98 -11.67
N LEU A 9 22.60 -53.38 -12.10
CA LEU A 9 22.02 -53.20 -13.44
C LEU A 9 20.63 -53.93 -13.57
N LEU A 10 19.72 -53.40 -14.42
CA LEU A 10 18.65 -54.07 -15.24
C LEU A 10 17.39 -54.77 -14.64
N GLY A 11 16.24 -54.53 -15.34
CA GLY A 11 14.97 -55.30 -15.27
C GLY A 11 13.70 -54.41 -15.12
N ALA A 12 13.08 -53.84 -16.17
CA ALA A 12 12.13 -54.43 -17.15
C ALA A 12 10.73 -54.76 -16.56
N VAL A 13 9.55 -54.56 -17.19
CA VAL A 13 9.08 -53.90 -18.44
C VAL A 13 7.56 -53.66 -18.33
N ALA A 14 7.01 -52.53 -18.85
CA ALA A 14 5.61 -52.31 -19.33
C ALA A 14 5.46 -50.83 -19.71
N LEU A 15 5.51 -50.36 -20.97
CA LEU A 15 4.73 -50.66 -22.19
C LEU A 15 3.25 -50.21 -22.16
N CYS A 16 3.04 -48.92 -22.43
CA CYS A 16 1.90 -48.29 -23.14
C CYS A 16 2.43 -46.90 -23.62
N LEU A 17 2.57 -46.55 -24.91
CA LEU A 17 1.51 -46.30 -25.91
C LEU A 17 0.29 -45.58 -25.31
N THR A 18 -0.12 -44.37 -25.70
CA THR A 18 0.36 -43.37 -26.68
C THR A 18 0.30 -41.96 -26.01
N LEU A 19 0.50 -40.78 -26.62
CA LEU A 19 0.64 -40.31 -28.01
C LEU A 19 1.49 -39.01 -28.03
N THR A 20 2.09 -38.65 -29.17
CA THR A 20 2.78 -37.36 -29.37
C THR A 20 1.85 -36.30 -29.97
N MET A 21 1.78 -35.12 -29.36
CA MET A 21 1.23 -33.90 -29.98
C MET A 21 2.24 -32.77 -29.85
N LEU A 22 2.88 -32.40 -30.97
CA LEU A 22 3.73 -31.21 -31.01
C LEU A 22 2.83 -29.98 -30.94
N THR A 23 3.04 -29.13 -29.93
CA THR A 23 2.51 -27.77 -29.89
C THR A 23 3.68 -26.79 -29.83
N GLY A 24 3.88 -26.06 -30.92
CA GLY A 24 4.95 -25.07 -31.01
C GLY A 24 4.69 -23.90 -30.06
N CYS A 25 5.70 -23.50 -29.29
CA CYS A 25 5.67 -22.26 -28.55
C CYS A 25 5.84 -21.09 -29.53
N ASN A 26 4.72 -20.52 -29.98
CA ASN A 26 4.73 -19.29 -30.76
C ASN A 26 4.90 -18.11 -29.79
N GLU A 27 5.92 -17.27 -30.00
CA GLU A 27 6.22 -16.10 -29.15
C GLU A 27 5.20 -14.96 -29.36
N ASN A 28 4.01 -15.11 -28.76
CA ASN A 28 3.07 -14.01 -28.62
C ASN A 28 3.52 -13.04 -27.52
N LYS A 29 4.12 -11.93 -27.93
CA LYS A 29 4.18 -10.72 -27.09
C LYS A 29 2.73 -10.28 -26.78
N PRO A 30 2.38 -9.97 -25.52
CA PRO A 30 1.04 -9.51 -25.21
C PRO A 30 0.78 -8.15 -25.85
N ASP A 31 -0.09 -8.13 -26.85
CA ASP A 31 -0.66 -6.91 -27.40
C ASP A 31 -1.72 -6.35 -26.43
N TYR A 32 -1.56 -5.08 -26.07
CA TYR A 32 -2.42 -4.41 -25.07
C TYR A 32 -3.61 -3.71 -25.76
N GLN A 33 -4.43 -4.48 -26.49
CA GLN A 33 -5.66 -3.93 -27.08
C GLN A 33 -6.85 -4.90 -27.06
N THR A 34 -7.82 -4.54 -26.20
CA THR A 34 -9.26 -4.90 -26.27
C THR A 34 -9.65 -6.39 -26.22
N GLN A 35 -9.86 -6.88 -24.99
CA GLN A 35 -10.92 -7.86 -24.71
C GLN A 35 -12.12 -7.14 -24.05
N PRO A 36 -13.38 -7.43 -24.45
CA PRO A 36 -14.55 -6.96 -23.71
C PRO A 36 -14.66 -7.67 -22.34
N PRO A 37 -15.05 -6.97 -21.26
CA PRO A 37 -14.96 -7.51 -19.91
C PRO A 37 -15.99 -8.62 -19.63
N VAL A 38 -15.50 -9.77 -19.15
CA VAL A 38 -16.33 -10.92 -18.74
C VAL A 38 -17.02 -10.60 -17.41
N SER A 39 -18.35 -10.52 -17.40
CA SER A 39 -19.11 -10.00 -16.25
C SER A 39 -19.39 -11.05 -15.17
N ASN A 40 -18.38 -11.33 -14.34
CA ASN A 40 -18.55 -11.99 -13.02
C ASN A 40 -17.79 -11.27 -11.89
N ALA A 41 -17.42 -10.01 -12.08
CA ALA A 41 -17.01 -9.14 -10.99
C ALA A 41 -18.23 -8.78 -10.11
N PRO A 42 -18.07 -8.60 -8.78
CA PRO A 42 -19.11 -8.00 -7.95
C PRO A 42 -19.57 -6.69 -8.56
N LYS A 43 -20.89 -6.49 -8.69
CA LYS A 43 -21.46 -5.25 -9.26
C LYS A 43 -20.80 -4.03 -8.61
N PRO A 44 -20.24 -3.08 -9.39
CA PRO A 44 -19.81 -1.80 -8.84
C PRO A 44 -20.97 -1.21 -8.05
N ARG A 45 -20.78 -1.07 -6.73
CA ARG A 45 -21.71 -0.33 -5.88
C ARG A 45 -21.81 1.08 -6.50
N PRO A 46 -23.00 1.70 -6.63
CA PRO A 46 -23.09 3.04 -7.20
C PRO A 46 -22.19 4.00 -6.40
N VAL A 47 -21.06 4.34 -7.03
CA VAL A 47 -20.06 5.25 -6.48
C VAL A 47 -20.62 6.64 -6.73
N GLY A 48 -21.23 7.23 -5.70
CA GLY A 48 -21.66 8.62 -5.75
C GLY A 48 -20.48 9.53 -6.05
N ASP A 49 -20.56 10.24 -7.17
CA ASP A 49 -19.73 11.38 -7.59
C ASP A 49 -18.26 11.35 -7.14
N ILE A 50 -17.54 10.24 -7.36
CA ILE A 50 -16.08 10.26 -7.25
C ILE A 50 -15.53 11.13 -8.38
N LYS A 51 -15.20 12.37 -8.02
CA LYS A 51 -14.56 13.33 -8.90
C LYS A 51 -13.26 12.74 -9.48
N PRO A 52 -13.03 12.82 -10.80
CA PRO A 52 -11.78 12.35 -11.41
C PRO A 52 -10.53 12.97 -10.77
N ALA A 53 -9.48 12.15 -10.69
CA ALA A 53 -8.17 12.57 -10.21
C ALA A 53 -7.67 13.79 -11.00
N ASN A 54 -7.15 14.78 -10.29
CA ASN A 54 -6.57 15.98 -10.86
C ASN A 54 -5.14 16.20 -10.30
N PRO A 55 -4.14 15.43 -10.78
CA PRO A 55 -2.79 15.48 -10.25
C PRO A 55 -2.09 16.83 -10.46
N THR A 56 -2.55 17.66 -11.41
CA THR A 56 -1.96 18.99 -11.64
C THR A 56 -2.10 19.92 -10.42
N LYS A 57 -3.21 19.81 -9.68
CA LYS A 57 -3.53 20.61 -8.48
C LYS A 57 -3.13 19.93 -7.16
N ALA A 58 -2.55 18.72 -7.23
CA ALA A 58 -2.09 18.02 -6.03
C ALA A 58 -0.86 18.68 -5.42
N VAL A 59 -0.66 18.55 -4.10
CA VAL A 59 0.49 19.14 -3.40
C VAL A 59 1.78 18.38 -3.74
N GLU A 60 2.90 19.10 -3.92
CA GLU A 60 4.20 18.47 -4.15
C GLU A 60 4.68 17.64 -2.94
N GLY A 61 5.30 16.49 -3.19
CA GLY A 61 5.73 15.56 -2.14
C GLY A 61 6.66 16.22 -1.10
N SER A 62 7.55 17.10 -1.52
CA SER A 62 8.46 17.87 -0.65
C SER A 62 7.73 18.80 0.33
N ALA A 63 6.53 19.26 0.01
CA ALA A 63 5.68 20.01 0.94
C ALA A 63 4.97 19.06 1.92
N LEU A 64 4.58 17.85 1.48
CA LEU A 64 4.04 16.81 2.36
C LEU A 64 5.10 16.28 3.35
N ASN A 65 6.37 16.15 2.95
CA ASN A 65 7.46 15.72 3.85
C ASN A 65 7.58 16.60 5.10
N LYS A 66 7.34 17.92 4.98
CA LYS A 66 7.40 18.88 6.10
C LYS A 66 6.32 18.66 7.18
N ILE A 67 5.34 17.80 6.89
CA ILE A 67 4.25 17.43 7.79
C ILE A 67 4.62 16.21 8.65
N PHE A 68 5.60 15.40 8.23
CA PHE A 68 6.02 14.21 8.95
C PHE A 68 6.69 14.59 10.28
N PRO A 69 6.61 13.73 11.30
CA PRO A 69 7.35 13.93 12.54
C PRO A 69 8.85 14.03 12.27
N PRO A 70 9.58 14.97 12.90
CA PRO A 70 11.02 15.00 12.83
C PRO A 70 11.61 13.74 13.49
N ALA A 71 12.78 13.31 13.01
CA ALA A 71 13.59 12.29 13.67
C ALA A 71 14.07 12.81 15.03
N GLY A 72 14.13 11.95 16.04
CA GLY A 72 14.45 12.31 17.42
C GLY A 72 13.92 11.27 18.41
N GLY A 73 14.16 11.47 19.70
CA GLY A 73 13.53 10.65 20.76
C GLY A 73 13.74 9.14 20.64
N GLY A 74 14.89 8.69 20.11
CA GLY A 74 15.22 7.26 19.92
C GLY A 74 14.81 6.66 18.57
N TYR A 75 14.09 7.38 17.72
CA TYR A 75 13.69 6.90 16.38
C TYR A 75 14.26 7.75 15.24
N LYS A 76 14.40 7.12 14.07
CA LYS A 76 14.74 7.73 12.78
C LYS A 76 13.53 7.70 11.86
N VAL A 77 13.42 8.72 11.01
CA VAL A 77 12.38 8.81 9.96
C VAL A 77 13.11 8.91 8.62
N THR A 78 12.93 7.91 7.76
CA THR A 78 13.59 7.81 6.45
C THR A 78 12.56 7.89 5.35
N TYR A 79 12.60 8.94 4.54
CA TYR A 79 11.72 9.07 3.37
C TYR A 79 12.06 7.98 2.34
N THR A 80 11.04 7.25 1.88
CA THR A 80 11.18 6.10 0.96
C THR A 80 10.48 6.30 -0.37
N GLN A 81 9.44 7.15 -0.40
CA GLN A 81 8.77 7.55 -1.63
C GLN A 81 8.33 9.01 -1.51
N GLU A 82 8.60 9.78 -2.55
CA GLU A 82 8.14 11.15 -2.69
C GLU A 82 7.72 11.37 -4.15
N LYS A 83 6.50 11.87 -4.35
CA LYS A 83 5.98 12.28 -5.65
C LYS A 83 4.84 13.29 -5.46
N LYS A 84 4.38 13.91 -6.54
CA LYS A 84 3.23 14.81 -6.47
C LYS A 84 1.99 14.09 -5.93
N GLY A 85 1.40 14.65 -4.88
CA GLY A 85 0.27 14.11 -4.13
C GLY A 85 0.57 12.95 -3.18
N PHE A 86 1.83 12.53 -3.00
CA PHE A 86 2.16 11.42 -2.10
C PHE A 86 3.56 11.51 -1.48
N ALA A 87 3.64 11.28 -0.18
CA ALA A 87 4.89 11.10 0.55
C ALA A 87 4.78 9.88 1.48
N GLN A 88 5.90 9.16 1.65
CA GLN A 88 6.01 8.02 2.55
C GLN A 88 7.38 8.00 3.24
N ALA A 89 7.37 7.71 4.54
CA ALA A 89 8.57 7.48 5.34
C ALA A 89 8.48 6.18 6.14
N GLU A 90 9.62 5.55 6.39
CA GLU A 90 9.75 4.47 7.36
C GLU A 90 10.26 5.01 8.69
N VAL A 91 9.69 4.53 9.79
CA VAL A 91 10.16 4.76 11.15
C VAL A 91 11.01 3.58 11.59
N VAL A 92 12.24 3.84 11.98
CA VAL A 92 13.15 2.86 12.57
C VAL A 92 13.45 3.27 14.01
N GLN A 93 13.16 2.38 14.97
CA GLN A 93 13.48 2.56 16.38
C GLN A 93 14.29 1.35 16.84
N ASP A 94 15.36 1.55 17.61
CA ASP A 94 16.23 0.48 18.12
C ASP A 94 16.75 -0.47 17.01
N GLY A 95 17.01 0.10 15.82
CA GLY A 95 17.45 -0.63 14.62
C GLY A 95 16.36 -1.44 13.91
N LYS A 96 15.11 -1.44 14.39
CA LYS A 96 13.98 -2.21 13.85
C LYS A 96 12.93 -1.30 13.20
N LYS A 97 12.30 -1.76 12.12
CA LYS A 97 11.17 -1.04 11.50
C LYS A 97 9.97 -1.07 12.45
N LEU A 98 9.53 0.11 12.89
CA LEU A 98 8.37 0.27 13.77
C LEU A 98 7.09 0.51 12.97
N ALA A 99 7.16 1.44 12.01
CA ALA A 99 6.00 1.89 11.23
C ALA A 99 6.38 2.30 9.81
N THR A 100 5.39 2.31 8.93
CA THR A 100 5.37 3.12 7.71
C THR A 100 4.38 4.26 7.92
N LEU A 101 4.83 5.48 7.63
CA LEU A 101 4.07 6.73 7.67
C LEU A 101 3.77 7.14 6.23
N SER A 102 2.55 7.58 5.92
CA SER A 102 2.24 8.12 4.59
C SER A 102 1.23 9.26 4.63
N ILE A 103 1.31 10.14 3.63
CA ILE A 103 0.34 11.19 3.36
C ILE A 103 -0.03 11.10 1.89
N SER A 104 -1.33 11.04 1.59
CA SER A 104 -1.89 10.97 0.23
C SER A 104 -2.89 12.08 -0.01
N ASP A 105 -2.72 12.85 -1.09
CA ASP A 105 -3.68 13.84 -1.57
C ASP A 105 -4.78 13.12 -2.39
N THR A 106 -6.03 13.24 -1.96
CA THR A 106 -7.18 12.60 -2.63
C THR A 106 -7.42 13.18 -4.03
N LEU A 107 -6.80 14.31 -4.40
CA LEU A 107 -6.78 14.74 -5.80
C LEU A 107 -6.00 13.78 -6.70
N THR A 108 -5.07 12.98 -6.17
CA THR A 108 -4.40 11.90 -6.92
C THR A 108 -5.02 10.52 -6.68
N ASN A 109 -5.69 10.34 -5.54
CA ASN A 109 -6.34 9.09 -5.16
C ASN A 109 -7.76 9.37 -4.59
N PRO A 110 -8.76 9.61 -5.44
CA PRO A 110 -10.12 9.96 -4.98
C PRO A 110 -10.79 8.86 -4.14
N GLU A 111 -10.47 7.59 -4.39
CA GLU A 111 -11.00 6.44 -3.65
C GLU A 111 -10.56 6.41 -2.18
N ALA A 112 -9.45 7.08 -1.83
CA ALA A 112 -9.04 7.23 -0.44
C ALA A 112 -10.11 8.00 0.37
N LYS A 113 -10.73 9.04 -0.22
CA LYS A 113 -11.77 9.84 0.43
C LYS A 113 -13.03 9.04 0.74
N ALA A 114 -13.45 8.18 -0.20
CA ALA A 114 -14.67 7.38 -0.06
C ALA A 114 -14.66 6.47 1.19
N LYS A 115 -13.49 6.05 1.66
CA LYS A 115 -13.31 5.22 2.87
C LYS A 115 -13.66 5.94 4.17
N PHE A 116 -13.72 7.27 4.16
CA PHE A 116 -14.05 8.11 5.32
C PHE A 116 -15.50 8.61 5.33
N SER A 117 -16.24 8.47 4.22
CA SER A 117 -17.65 8.90 4.13
C SER A 117 -18.59 8.14 5.09
N ALA A 118 -18.20 6.92 5.47
CA ALA A 118 -18.90 6.08 6.44
C ALA A 118 -18.16 5.97 7.80
N ALA A 119 -17.20 6.84 8.06
CA ALA A 119 -16.45 6.83 9.32
C ALA A 119 -17.32 7.35 10.48
N SER A 120 -17.68 6.46 11.40
CA SER A 120 -18.32 6.81 12.68
C SER A 120 -17.32 7.21 13.76
N SER A 121 -16.04 6.89 13.58
CA SER A 121 -14.96 7.18 14.52
C SER A 121 -14.17 8.41 14.09
N GLN A 122 -13.58 9.10 15.07
CA GLN A 122 -12.68 10.22 14.86
C GLN A 122 -11.40 10.06 15.69
N ILE A 123 -10.29 10.57 15.16
CA ILE A 123 -9.00 10.68 15.85
C ILE A 123 -8.58 12.16 15.74
N TYR A 124 -8.38 12.83 16.87
CA TYR A 124 -8.12 14.28 16.98
C TYR A 124 -9.12 15.16 16.20
N GLY A 125 -10.40 14.78 16.18
CA GLY A 125 -11.47 15.50 15.48
C GLY A 125 -11.54 15.28 13.96
N TYR A 126 -10.66 14.45 13.40
CA TYR A 126 -10.69 14.05 11.99
C TYR A 126 -11.35 12.68 11.81
N PRO A 127 -12.19 12.47 10.77
CA PRO A 127 -12.75 11.16 10.46
C PRO A 127 -11.65 10.09 10.32
N SER A 128 -11.82 8.95 11.00
CA SER A 128 -10.83 7.88 11.03
C SER A 128 -11.32 6.56 10.43
N ALA A 129 -10.38 5.78 9.91
CA ALA A 129 -10.64 4.45 9.36
C ALA A 129 -9.46 3.49 9.60
N SER A 130 -9.77 2.24 9.91
CA SER A 130 -8.81 1.13 9.92
C SER A 130 -8.52 0.68 8.49
N VAL A 131 -7.25 0.46 8.14
CA VAL A 131 -6.82 0.05 6.80
C VAL A 131 -6.18 -1.33 6.83
N GLY A 132 -7.05 -2.34 6.83
CA GLY A 132 -6.71 -3.70 7.23
C GLY A 132 -6.29 -3.77 8.70
N ASN A 133 -5.69 -4.89 9.11
CA ASN A 133 -5.47 -5.19 10.52
C ASN A 133 -4.29 -4.41 11.16
N GLN A 134 -3.50 -3.70 10.35
CA GLN A 134 -2.23 -3.06 10.76
C GLN A 134 -2.17 -1.57 10.45
N GLY A 135 -3.23 -0.97 9.90
CA GLY A 135 -3.25 0.43 9.49
C GLY A 135 -4.31 1.24 10.23
N THR A 136 -3.95 2.45 10.65
CA THR A 136 -4.90 3.49 11.09
C THR A 136 -4.71 4.71 10.19
N ALA A 137 -5.79 5.31 9.72
CA ALA A 137 -5.75 6.50 8.87
C ALA A 137 -6.79 7.54 9.29
N ILE A 138 -6.54 8.81 8.96
CA ILE A 138 -7.47 9.93 9.11
C ILE A 138 -7.58 10.76 7.83
N LEU A 139 -8.71 11.45 7.65
CA LEU A 139 -8.92 12.42 6.58
C LEU A 139 -8.81 13.86 7.11
N VAL A 140 -7.73 14.55 6.75
CA VAL A 140 -7.46 15.94 7.14
C VAL A 140 -7.90 16.91 6.04
N GLY A 141 -8.63 17.96 6.42
CA GLY A 141 -9.06 19.01 5.49
C GLY A 141 -9.89 18.52 4.31
N ASP A 142 -10.64 17.42 4.49
CA ASP A 142 -11.47 16.78 3.46
C ASP A 142 -10.70 16.37 2.16
N ARG A 143 -9.37 16.27 2.26
CA ARG A 143 -8.44 16.12 1.13
C ARG A 143 -7.23 15.22 1.37
N PHE A 144 -6.64 15.19 2.56
CA PHE A 144 -5.41 14.43 2.80
C PHE A 144 -5.66 13.22 3.69
N GLN A 145 -5.37 12.03 3.17
CA GLN A 145 -5.27 10.83 3.99
C GLN A 145 -3.90 10.82 4.68
N VAL A 146 -3.86 10.94 6.00
CA VAL A 146 -2.67 10.62 6.82
C VAL A 146 -2.83 9.19 7.31
N GLN A 147 -1.79 8.37 7.19
CA GLN A 147 -1.82 6.97 7.59
C GLN A 147 -0.56 6.57 8.33
N VAL A 148 -0.75 5.73 9.35
CA VAL A 148 0.29 4.96 10.02
C VAL A 148 -0.01 3.48 9.81
N ARG A 149 0.98 2.70 9.39
CA ARG A 149 0.91 1.24 9.29
C ARG A 149 2.00 0.61 10.14
N SER A 150 1.62 -0.31 11.02
CA SER A 150 2.56 -1.06 11.86
C SER A 150 3.47 -1.96 11.01
N GLN A 151 4.77 -1.93 11.30
CA GLN A 151 5.79 -2.85 10.78
C GLN A 151 6.33 -3.79 11.89
N SER A 152 5.91 -3.56 13.14
CA SER A 152 6.24 -4.36 14.31
C SER A 152 4.98 -4.62 15.13
N PRO A 153 4.81 -5.81 15.74
CA PRO A 153 3.68 -6.10 16.63
C PRO A 153 3.70 -5.24 17.91
N ALA A 154 4.83 -4.60 18.23
CA ALA A 154 4.92 -3.63 19.33
C ALA A 154 4.17 -2.31 19.07
N LEU A 155 3.67 -2.08 17.83
CA LEU A 155 2.84 -0.93 17.49
C LEU A 155 1.38 -1.37 17.27
N ASP A 156 0.58 -1.23 18.31
CA ASP A 156 -0.86 -1.52 18.30
C ASP A 156 -1.70 -0.35 17.73
N ALA A 157 -3.03 -0.40 17.92
CA ALA A 157 -3.93 0.65 17.44
C ALA A 157 -3.69 2.00 18.13
N ALA A 158 -3.60 2.01 19.46
CA ALA A 158 -3.35 3.23 20.24
C ALA A 158 -1.96 3.82 19.92
N GLY A 159 -0.95 2.98 19.74
CA GLY A 159 0.36 3.38 19.26
C GLY A 159 0.30 4.06 17.89
N ARG A 160 -0.48 3.53 16.93
CA ARG A 160 -0.69 4.18 15.63
C ARG A 160 -1.39 5.53 15.76
N GLU A 161 -2.38 5.67 16.64
CA GLU A 161 -3.04 6.96 16.95
C GLU A 161 -2.04 7.98 17.50
N GLY A 162 -1.22 7.57 18.48
CA GLY A 162 -0.14 8.40 19.01
C GLY A 162 0.90 8.80 17.97
N TRP A 163 1.12 8.01 16.91
CA TRP A 163 1.94 8.41 15.76
C TRP A 163 1.24 9.38 14.81
N ILE A 164 -0.08 9.25 14.60
CA ILE A 164 -0.89 10.21 13.83
C ILE A 164 -0.80 11.61 14.47
N GLN A 165 -0.79 11.70 15.81
CA GLN A 165 -0.64 12.97 16.52
C GLN A 165 0.70 13.68 16.29
N LYS A 166 1.76 12.94 15.92
CA LYS A 166 3.10 13.52 15.73
C LYS A 166 3.27 14.22 14.37
N PHE A 167 2.32 14.06 13.45
CA PHE A 167 2.28 14.83 12.21
C PHE A 167 1.81 16.26 12.48
N ASN A 168 2.27 17.22 11.68
CA ASN A 168 1.79 18.60 11.74
C ASN A 168 0.43 18.76 11.03
N LEU A 169 -0.63 18.23 11.65
CA LEU A 169 -1.99 18.19 11.08
C LEU A 169 -2.53 19.59 10.76
N ASP A 170 -2.16 20.61 11.53
CA ASP A 170 -2.55 22.01 11.27
C ASP A 170 -1.88 22.59 10.02
N ALA A 171 -0.59 22.30 9.79
CA ALA A 171 0.07 22.69 8.55
C ALA A 171 -0.54 21.95 7.35
N LEU A 172 -0.88 20.66 7.51
CA LEU A 172 -1.55 19.87 6.47
C LEU A 172 -2.95 20.41 6.14
N LYS A 173 -3.71 20.81 7.16
CA LYS A 173 -5.02 21.45 6.97
C LYS A 173 -4.91 22.75 6.16
N ARG A 174 -3.90 23.58 6.41
CA ARG A 174 -3.65 24.81 5.62
C ARG A 174 -3.36 24.50 4.15
N LEU A 175 -2.60 23.44 3.86
CA LEU A 175 -2.34 22.97 2.49
C LEU A 175 -3.60 22.50 1.74
N ALA A 176 -4.72 22.27 2.43
CA ALA A 176 -5.96 21.84 1.78
C ALA A 176 -6.67 22.98 1.04
N GLY A 177 -6.37 24.24 1.42
CA GLY A 177 -7.14 25.43 1.08
C GLY A 177 -7.88 25.95 2.32
N GLY A 178 -7.12 26.22 3.40
CA GLY A 178 -7.64 26.66 4.69
C GLY A 178 -8.15 28.10 4.72
#